data_AF-A0A917GJF2-F1
#
_entry.id   AF-A0A917GJF2-F1
#
_cell.length_a   1.000
_cell.length_b   1.000
_cell.length_c   1.000
_cell.angle_alpha   90.00
_cell.angle_beta   90.00
_cell.angle_gamma   90.00
#
_symmetry.space_group_name_H-M   'P 1'
#
loop_
_entity.id
_entity.type
_entity.pdbx_description
1 polymer ?
#
loop_
_entity_poly.entity_id
_entity_poly.type
_entity_poly.pdbx_seq_one_letter_code
_entity_poly.pdbx_strand_id
1 'polypeptide(L)'
;MEFVLHRAYFKEGTNGTLFCSGTFLCHTIELPWNNNKGNLSCIPEGTYEIMTRFSKRFQNHLLVKGVSNRRLILFHPANDALKELEGCIAPITYLSGIGKGTQSRPVMQKLLSLVHQAQDRKEPILLTIKSQNYEHCRTL
;
A
#
# COMPACT_ATOMS: atom_id res chain seq x y z
N MET A 1 -10.74 12.93 -2.69
CA MET A 1 -10.71 11.46 -2.85
C MET A 1 -10.21 10.75 -1.59
N GLU A 2 -10.83 9.64 -1.18
CA GLU A 2 -10.43 8.85 -0.01
C GLU A 2 -10.15 7.39 -0.39
N PHE A 3 -9.00 6.89 0.03
CA PHE A 3 -8.65 5.48 0.04
C PHE A 3 -8.68 4.92 1.44
N VAL A 4 -9.19 3.70 1.57
CA VAL A 4 -9.23 2.97 2.83
C VAL A 4 -8.53 1.63 2.64
N LEU A 5 -7.42 1.41 3.35
CA LEU A 5 -6.67 0.17 3.34
C LEU A 5 -6.98 -0.62 4.61
N HIS A 6 -7.64 -1.76 4.44
CA HIS A 6 -7.87 -2.73 5.48
C HIS A 6 -6.77 -3.79 5.50
N ARG A 7 -6.01 -3.90 6.59
CA ARG A 7 -4.91 -4.85 6.73
C ARG A 7 -5.27 -6.08 7.57
N ALA A 8 -4.62 -7.18 7.21
CA ALA A 8 -4.45 -8.38 8.01
C ALA A 8 -2.94 -8.64 8.16
N TYR A 9 -2.47 -8.67 9.41
CA TYR A 9 -1.06 -8.87 9.73
C TYR A 9 -0.76 -10.34 9.99
N PHE A 10 0.34 -10.82 9.40
CA PHE A 10 0.88 -12.15 9.61
C PHE A 10 2.37 -12.05 9.92
N LYS A 11 2.95 -13.14 10.41
CA LYS A 11 4.37 -13.20 10.77
C LYS A 11 5.27 -13.03 9.54
N GLU A 12 4.85 -13.56 8.40
CA GLU A 12 5.61 -13.58 7.15
C GLU A 12 5.35 -12.36 6.26
N GLY A 13 4.31 -11.56 6.55
CA GLY A 13 3.90 -10.45 5.69
C GLY A 13 2.59 -9.81 6.11
N THR A 14 2.18 -8.76 5.40
CA THR A 14 0.89 -8.11 5.59
C THR A 14 0.12 -8.17 4.29
N ASN A 15 -1.13 -8.65 4.35
CA ASN A 15 -2.06 -8.58 3.24
C ASN A 15 -3.09 -7.49 3.50
N GLY A 16 -3.50 -6.80 2.45
CA GLY A 16 -4.48 -5.73 2.57
C GLY A 16 -5.52 -5.75 1.47
N THR A 17 -6.59 -5.01 1.73
CA THR A 17 -7.65 -4.73 0.76
C THR A 17 -7.88 -3.23 0.71
N LEU A 18 -7.70 -2.66 -0.47
CA LEU A 18 -7.81 -1.24 -0.73
C LEU A 18 -9.19 -0.92 -1.31
N PHE A 19 -9.86 0.05 -0.71
CA PHE A 19 -11.14 0.59 -1.15
C PHE A 19 -10.96 2.04 -1.58
N CYS A 20 -11.74 2.47 -2.56
CA CYS A 20 -11.87 3.86 -2.98
C CYS A 20 -13.33 4.27 -2.81
N SER A 21 -13.60 5.23 -1.94
CA SER A 21 -14.97 5.70 -1.65
C SER A 21 -15.95 4.54 -1.36
N GLY A 22 -15.53 3.57 -0.54
CA GLY A 22 -16.31 2.39 -0.16
C GLY A 22 -16.37 1.26 -1.21
N THR A 23 -15.90 1.49 -2.44
CA THR A 23 -15.84 0.45 -3.48
C THR A 23 -14.52 -0.30 -3.43
N PHE A 24 -14.57 -1.64 -3.47
CA PHE A 24 -13.36 -2.47 -3.57
C PHE A 24 -12.55 -2.07 -4.81
N LEU A 25 -11.25 -1.81 -4.63
CA LEU A 25 -10.36 -1.43 -5.71
C LEU A 25 -9.38 -2.55 -6.06
N CYS A 26 -8.68 -3.09 -5.07
CA CYS A 26 -7.69 -4.15 -5.23
C CYS A 26 -7.22 -4.74 -3.88
N HIS A 27 -6.38 -5.76 -3.95
CA HIS A 27 -5.61 -6.23 -2.81
C HIS A 27 -4.25 -5.54 -2.74
N THR A 28 -3.59 -5.62 -1.59
CA THR A 28 -2.22 -5.16 -1.40
C THR A 28 -1.39 -6.20 -0.65
N ILE A 29 -0.07 -6.14 -0.85
CA ILE A 29 0.93 -6.89 -0.09
C ILE A 29 2.00 -5.94 0.44
N GLU A 30 2.49 -6.22 1.65
CA GLU A 30 3.52 -5.44 2.34
C GLU A 30 4.39 -6.37 3.20
N LEU A 31 5.51 -5.83 3.69
CA LEU A 31 6.33 -6.49 4.71
C LEU A 31 5.52 -6.74 6.01
N PRO A 32 5.95 -7.69 6.86
CA PRO A 32 5.35 -7.86 8.18
C PRO A 32 5.52 -6.59 9.02
N TRP A 33 4.66 -6.42 10.03
CA TRP A 33 4.83 -5.35 11.00
C TRP A 33 6.05 -5.63 11.89
N ASN A 34 6.96 -4.66 11.97
CA ASN A 34 8.16 -4.75 12.79
C ASN A 34 8.46 -3.38 13.44
N ASN A 35 7.49 -2.87 14.21
CA ASN A 35 7.61 -1.63 14.99
C ASN A 35 8.06 -0.42 14.16
N ASN A 36 7.50 -0.25 12.96
CA ASN A 36 7.85 0.82 12.02
C ASN A 36 9.35 0.87 11.66
N LYS A 37 10.08 -0.25 11.78
CA LYS A 37 11.51 -0.30 11.47
C LYS A 37 11.75 -0.04 9.98
N GLY A 38 12.75 0.79 9.71
CA GLY A 38 13.14 1.13 8.35
C GLY A 38 13.44 -0.10 7.50
N ASN A 39 12.86 -0.14 6.30
CA ASN A 39 13.08 -1.15 5.26
C ASN A 39 12.70 -2.60 5.61
N LEU A 40 12.18 -2.81 6.82
CA LEU A 40 11.89 -4.12 7.39
C LEU A 40 10.44 -4.23 7.92
N SER A 41 9.67 -3.15 7.82
CA SER A 41 8.31 -3.05 8.34
C SER A 41 7.38 -2.37 7.33
N CYS A 42 6.12 -2.79 7.30
CA CYS A 42 5.04 -1.93 6.82
C CYS A 42 4.90 -0.70 7.74
N ILE A 43 4.29 0.38 7.24
CA ILE A 43 4.11 1.63 7.99
C ILE A 43 2.97 1.53 9.01
N PRO A 44 2.94 2.34 10.08
CA PRO A 44 1.87 2.28 11.08
C PRO A 44 0.48 2.56 10.49
N GLU A 45 -0.55 2.12 11.19
CA GLU A 45 -1.93 2.55 10.94
C GLU A 45 -2.09 4.06 11.16
N GLY A 46 -3.08 4.65 10.50
CA GLY A 46 -3.31 6.10 10.53
C GLY A 46 -3.74 6.65 9.18
N THR A 47 -3.86 7.97 9.10
CA THR A 47 -4.25 8.68 7.88
C THR A 47 -3.06 9.44 7.31
N TYR A 48 -2.83 9.25 6.02
CA TYR A 48 -1.69 9.79 5.29
C TYR A 48 -2.14 10.49 4.02
N GLU A 49 -1.40 11.52 3.61
CA GLU A 49 -1.59 12.17 2.31
C GLU A 49 -0.88 11.35 1.21
N ILE A 50 -1.57 11.14 0.08
CA ILE A 50 -0.98 10.58 -1.13
C ILE A 50 -0.64 11.70 -2.10
N MET A 51 0.59 11.69 -2.61
CA MET A 51 1.02 12.54 -3.72
C MET A 51 1.55 11.70 -4.87
N THR A 52 1.38 12.20 -6.10
CA THR A 52 2.10 11.64 -7.25
C THR A 52 3.52 12.15 -7.30
N ARG A 53 4.44 11.29 -7.74
CA ARG A 53 5.84 11.63 -7.92
C ARG A 53 6.40 10.92 -9.13
N PHE A 54 7.31 11.58 -9.83
CA PHE A 54 8.10 11.00 -10.90
C PHE A 54 9.52 10.68 -10.42
N SER A 55 10.07 9.55 -10.87
CA SER A 55 11.50 9.22 -10.72
C SER A 55 12.00 8.41 -11.90
N LYS A 56 13.30 8.47 -12.22
CA LYS A 56 13.87 7.68 -13.32
C LYS A 56 13.68 6.16 -13.13
N ARG A 57 13.71 5.67 -11.88
CA ARG A 57 13.61 4.24 -11.56
C ARG A 57 12.18 3.71 -11.64
N PHE A 58 11.23 4.40 -11.03
CA PHE A 58 9.85 3.94 -10.90
C PHE A 58 8.85 4.68 -11.81
N GLN A 59 9.33 5.62 -12.62
CA GLN A 59 8.51 6.51 -13.44
C GLN A 59 7.47 7.22 -12.55
N ASN A 60 6.20 7.26 -12.99
CA ASN A 60 5.08 7.76 -12.19
C ASN A 60 4.70 6.75 -11.11
N HIS A 61 4.74 7.19 -9.86
CA HIS A 61 4.40 6.38 -8.69
C HIS A 61 3.71 7.25 -7.64
N LEU A 62 3.13 6.61 -6.63
CA LEU A 62 2.50 7.30 -5.52
C LEU A 62 3.44 7.32 -4.32
N LEU A 63 3.44 8.43 -3.60
CA LEU A 63 4.17 8.64 -2.37
C LEU A 63 3.18 8.85 -1.22
N VAL A 64 3.35 8.07 -0.16
CA VAL A 64 2.67 8.25 1.12
C VAL A 64 3.50 9.21 1.98
N LYS A 65 2.91 10.34 2.36
CA LYS A 65 3.53 11.36 3.20
C LYS A 65 3.12 11.25 4.66
N GLY A 66 3.94 11.84 5.53
CA GLY A 66 3.59 12.02 6.95
C GLY A 66 3.88 10.79 7.81
N VAL A 67 4.59 9.79 7.29
CA VAL A 67 5.01 8.64 8.09
C VAL A 67 6.19 9.04 8.99
N SER A 68 5.99 9.03 10.30
CA SER A 68 7.02 9.40 11.28
C SER A 68 8.27 8.52 11.12
N ASN A 69 9.45 9.15 11.12
CA ASN A 69 10.77 8.50 11.01
C ASN A 69 10.98 7.63 9.75
N ARG A 70 10.10 7.76 8.74
CA ARG A 70 10.21 7.06 7.45
C ARG A 70 10.07 8.05 6.32
N ARG A 71 10.71 7.76 5.20
CA ARG A 71 10.63 8.57 3.97
C ARG A 71 10.49 7.63 2.79
N LEU A 72 10.02 8.17 1.67
CA LEU A 72 9.92 7.45 0.40
C LEU A 72 9.09 6.16 0.51
N ILE A 73 7.97 6.22 1.24
CA ILE A 73 7.00 5.11 1.29
C ILE A 73 6.14 5.21 0.05
N LEU A 74 6.26 4.23 -0.85
CA LEU A 74 5.64 4.30 -2.16
C LEU A 74 4.53 3.28 -2.33
N PHE A 75 3.60 3.56 -3.24
CA PHE A 75 2.95 2.48 -3.97
C PHE A 75 3.78 2.15 -5.21
N HIS A 76 4.20 0.90 -5.33
CA HIS A 76 4.85 0.42 -6.54
C HIS A 76 4.50 -1.04 -6.82
N PRO A 77 4.61 -1.48 -8.09
CA PRO A 77 4.38 -2.88 -8.42
C PRO A 77 5.40 -3.79 -7.72
N ALA A 78 4.90 -4.86 -7.10
CA ALA A 78 5.65 -6.01 -6.63
C ALA A 78 4.69 -7.20 -6.50
N ASN A 79 5.21 -8.43 -6.55
CA ASN A 79 4.43 -9.66 -6.42
C ASN A 79 4.89 -10.53 -5.25
N ASP A 80 6.10 -10.29 -4.72
CA ASP A 80 6.66 -10.94 -3.52
C ASP A 80 7.22 -9.86 -2.57
N ALA A 81 6.50 -9.61 -1.48
CA ALA A 81 6.80 -8.52 -0.56
C ALA A 81 8.20 -8.61 0.04
N LEU A 82 8.62 -9.81 0.47
CA LEU A 82 9.91 -10.01 1.13
C LEU A 82 11.11 -9.84 0.18
N LYS A 83 10.90 -10.04 -1.12
CA LYS A 83 11.97 -9.93 -2.14
C LYS A 83 12.05 -8.56 -2.79
N GLU A 84 10.92 -7.87 -2.88
CA GLU A 84 10.80 -6.68 -3.73
C GLU A 84 10.46 -5.40 -2.97
N LEU A 85 10.04 -5.49 -1.70
CA LEU A 85 9.64 -4.32 -0.90
C LEU A 85 10.62 -4.02 0.23
N GLU A 86 10.80 -2.72 0.49
CA GLU A 86 11.55 -2.17 1.62
C GLU A 86 10.61 -1.31 2.50
N GLY A 87 9.43 -1.86 2.76
CA GLY A 87 8.35 -1.24 3.54
C GLY A 87 7.44 -0.28 2.76
N CYS A 88 7.43 -0.43 1.44
CA CYS A 88 6.44 0.14 0.52
C CYS A 88 5.14 -0.71 0.50
N ILE A 89 4.14 -0.23 -0.23
CA ILE A 89 2.86 -0.91 -0.44
C ILE A 89 2.75 -1.36 -1.89
N ALA A 90 2.49 -2.65 -2.14
CA ALA A 90 2.29 -3.14 -3.51
C ALA A 90 0.83 -3.50 -3.78
N PRO A 91 0.17 -2.84 -4.73
CA PRO A 91 -1.17 -3.22 -5.14
C PRO A 91 -1.13 -4.41 -6.11
N ILE A 92 -2.08 -5.34 -5.97
CA ILE A 92 -2.18 -6.60 -6.74
C ILE A 92 -3.65 -6.93 -7.03
N THR A 93 -3.90 -7.75 -8.06
CA THR A 93 -5.28 -8.20 -8.35
C THR A 93 -5.65 -9.43 -7.53
N TYR A 94 -4.75 -10.41 -7.44
CA TYR A 94 -5.01 -11.70 -6.80
C TYR A 94 -3.95 -12.00 -5.75
N LEU A 95 -4.38 -12.34 -4.54
CA LEU A 95 -3.52 -12.89 -3.50
C LEU A 95 -3.17 -14.35 -3.84
N SER A 96 -1.90 -14.70 -3.68
CA SER A 96 -1.40 -16.08 -3.83
C SER A 96 -0.78 -16.64 -2.55
N GLY A 97 -0.67 -15.81 -1.51
CA GLY A 97 -0.19 -16.19 -0.17
C GLY A 97 -0.01 -14.98 0.73
N ILE A 98 0.58 -15.17 1.91
CA ILE A 98 0.99 -14.06 2.77
C ILE A 98 2.10 -13.27 2.08
N GLY A 99 1.90 -11.96 1.93
CA GLY A 99 2.87 -11.07 1.30
C GLY A 99 3.12 -11.40 -0.18
N LYS A 100 2.24 -12.15 -0.83
CA LYS A 100 2.42 -12.62 -2.21
C LYS A 100 1.15 -12.50 -3.03
N GLY A 101 1.30 -12.11 -4.29
CA GLY A 101 0.20 -12.01 -5.23
C GLY A 101 0.64 -11.85 -6.67
N THR A 102 -0.30 -11.51 -7.54
CA THR A 102 -0.07 -11.38 -8.98
C THR A 102 -0.77 -10.15 -9.57
N GLN A 103 -0.34 -9.79 -10.77
CA GLN A 103 -0.89 -8.68 -11.57
C GLN A 103 -0.74 -7.30 -10.90
N SER A 104 0.40 -7.01 -10.29
CA SER A 104 0.63 -5.71 -9.66
C SER A 104 0.70 -4.52 -10.62
N ARG A 105 1.26 -4.71 -11.83
CA ARG A 105 1.43 -3.63 -12.81
C ARG A 105 0.09 -3.06 -13.33
N PRO A 106 -0.88 -3.88 -13.79
CA PRO A 106 -2.19 -3.36 -14.21
C PRO A 106 -2.91 -2.58 -13.11
N VAL A 107 -2.87 -3.09 -11.88
CA VAL A 107 -3.52 -2.43 -10.74
C VAL A 107 -2.84 -1.11 -10.41
N MET A 108 -1.51 -1.06 -10.44
CA MET A 108 -0.77 0.18 -10.24
C MET A 108 -1.16 1.24 -11.30
N GLN A 109 -1.30 0.85 -12.57
CA GLN A 109 -1.73 1.78 -13.62
C GLN A 109 -3.15 2.30 -13.39
N LYS A 110 -4.08 1.43 -12.99
CA LYS A 110 -5.44 1.83 -12.61
C LYS A 110 -5.41 2.83 -11.44
N LEU A 111 -4.60 2.56 -10.42
CA LEU A 111 -4.47 3.42 -9.25
C LEU A 111 -3.90 4.79 -9.63
N LEU A 112 -2.84 4.85 -10.44
CA LEU A 112 -2.27 6.10 -10.96
C LEU A 112 -3.30 6.90 -11.75
N SER A 113 -4.08 6.25 -12.62
CA SER A 113 -5.12 6.92 -13.41
C SER A 113 -6.16 7.59 -12.51
N LEU A 114 -6.65 6.89 -11.49
CA LEU A 114 -7.63 7.45 -10.54
C LEU A 114 -7.07 8.62 -9.75
N VAL A 115 -5.81 8.51 -9.28
CA VAL A 115 -5.15 9.57 -8.54
C VAL A 115 -4.93 10.81 -9.42
N HIS A 116 -4.47 10.65 -10.66
CA HIS A 116 -4.30 11.77 -11.59
C HIS A 116 -5.62 12.51 -11.83
N GLN A 117 -6.71 11.77 -12.06
CA GLN A 117 -8.04 12.39 -12.23
C GLN A 117 -8.47 13.19 -10.99
N ALA A 118 -8.18 12.69 -9.77
CA ALA A 118 -8.48 13.41 -8.54
C ALA A 118 -7.59 14.65 -8.35
N GLN A 119 -6.33 14.58 -8.77
CA GLN A 119 -5.41 15.72 -8.77
C GLN A 119 -5.85 16.82 -9.75
N ASP A 120 -6.33 16.45 -10.94
CA ASP A 120 -6.84 17.41 -11.92
C ASP A 120 -8.04 18.20 -11.37
N ARG A 121 -8.84 17.55 -10.51
CA ARG A 121 -9.94 18.18 -9.77
C ARG A 121 -9.49 18.95 -8.52
N LYS A 122 -8.19 19.02 -8.25
CA LYS A 122 -7.58 19.65 -7.06
C LYS A 122 -8.15 19.11 -5.74
N GLU A 123 -8.59 17.86 -5.73
CA GLU A 123 -9.07 17.23 -4.51
C GLU A 123 -7.90 16.72 -3.66
N PRO A 124 -7.97 16.82 -2.32
CA PRO A 124 -7.04 16.11 -1.47
C PRO A 124 -7.21 14.60 -1.64
N ILE A 125 -6.10 13.87 -1.56
CA ILE A 125 -6.07 12.41 -1.71
C ILE A 125 -5.52 11.83 -0.42
N LEU A 126 -6.38 11.18 0.35
CA LEU A 126 -6.06 10.63 1.65
C LEU A 126 -6.08 9.10 1.61
N LEU A 127 -5.17 8.49 2.37
CA LEU A 127 -5.12 7.06 2.63
C LEU A 127 -5.30 6.83 4.13
N THR A 128 -6.39 6.18 4.51
CA THR A 128 -6.63 5.72 5.87
C THR A 128 -6.31 4.23 5.96
N ILE A 129 -5.34 3.89 6.79
CA ILE A 129 -4.90 2.52 7.04
C ILE A 129 -5.45 2.07 8.39
N LYS A 130 -6.15 0.93 8.39
CA LYS A 130 -6.73 0.30 9.58
C LYS A 130 -6.66 -1.22 9.48
N SER A 131 -6.58 -1.90 10.61
CA SER A 131 -6.82 -3.35 10.67
C SER A 131 -8.31 -3.64 10.88
N GLN A 132 -8.80 -4.75 10.32
CA GLN A 132 -10.16 -5.23 10.65
C GLN A 132 -10.19 -6.01 11.97
N ASN A 133 -9.06 -6.55 12.42
CA ASN A 133 -8.96 -7.35 13.64
C ASN A 133 -7.60 -7.10 14.31
N TYR A 134 -7.58 -6.68 15.57
CA TYR A 134 -6.38 -6.63 16.44
C TYR A 134 -5.93 -8.03 16.88
N GLU A 135 -5.93 -8.99 15.97
CA GLU A 135 -5.42 -10.33 16.25
C GLU A 135 -3.93 -10.34 15.90
N HIS A 136 -3.11 -10.07 16.92
CA HIS A 136 -1.68 -10.34 16.86
C HIS A 136 -1.44 -11.76 16.33
N CYS A 137 -0.83 -11.84 15.14
CA CYS A 137 -0.25 -13.05 14.57
C CYS A 137 -1.20 -14.25 14.45
N ARG A 138 -2.11 -14.26 13.46
CA ARG A 138 -2.63 -15.53 12.96
C ARG A 138 -1.48 -16.32 12.33
N THR A 139 -1.06 -17.41 12.96
CA THR A 139 -0.38 -18.50 12.25
C THR A 139 -1.41 -19.11 11.30
N LEU A 140 -1.05 -19.21 10.01
CA LEU A 140 -1.79 -20.07 9.08
C LEU A 140 -1.77 -21.52 9.57
#